data_AF-A0A1Y1R2Q6-F1
#
_entry.id   AF-A0A1Y1R2Q6-F1
#
_cell.length_a   1.000
_cell.length_b   1.000
_cell.length_c   1.000
_cell.angle_alpha   90.00
_cell.angle_beta   90.00
_cell.angle_gamma   90.00
#
_symmetry.space_group_name_H-M   'P 1'
#
loop_
_entity.id
_entity.type
_entity.pdbx_description
1 polymer ?
#
loop_
_entity_poly.entity_id
_entity_poly.type
_entity_poly.pdbx_seq_one_letter_code
_entity_poly.pdbx_strand_id
1 'polypeptide(L)'
;MAEADNVSLSLTEDRLSTDTDGQYRQELIDSLNAEAAQLKSSKQGGLSPEEFEQTDALIKALDDAVKVIELTWLKYHKASGTH
;
A
#
# COMPACT_ATOMS: atom_id res chain seq x y z
N MET A 1 19.53 -14.22 23.26
CA MET A 1 19.23 -13.16 22.27
C MET A 1 17.93 -13.55 21.62
N ALA A 2 16.87 -12.75 21.76
CA ALA A 2 15.60 -13.03 21.12
C ALA A 2 15.71 -12.53 19.67
N GLU A 3 16.05 -13.44 18.77
CA GLU A 3 15.87 -13.23 17.34
C GLU A 3 14.36 -13.22 17.13
N ALA A 4 13.78 -12.03 17.05
CA ALA A 4 12.42 -11.88 16.59
C ALA A 4 12.43 -12.31 15.13
N ASP A 5 12.12 -13.59 14.92
CA ASP A 5 11.90 -14.22 13.62
C ASP A 5 10.77 -13.44 12.95
N ASN A 6 11.15 -12.39 12.23
CA ASN A 6 10.22 -11.53 11.52
C ASN A 6 9.89 -12.26 10.22
N VAL A 7 9.10 -13.32 10.36
CA VAL A 7 8.60 -14.13 9.26
C VAL A 7 7.78 -13.20 8.37
N SER A 8 8.37 -12.80 7.25
CA SER A 8 7.66 -12.11 6.19
C SER A 8 6.55 -13.03 5.67
N LEU A 9 5.31 -12.58 5.75
CA LEU A 9 4.15 -13.40 5.36
C LEU A 9 3.92 -13.40 3.84
N SER A 10 4.69 -12.60 3.09
CA SER A 10 4.53 -12.39 1.65
C SER A 10 5.82 -11.86 1.01
N LEU A 11 6.04 -12.18 -0.27
CA LEU A 11 7.14 -11.63 -1.10
C LEU A 11 7.16 -10.09 -1.11
N THR A 12 5.98 -9.46 -1.01
CA THR A 12 5.87 -8.00 -0.92
C THR A 12 6.37 -7.49 0.42
N GLU A 13 6.10 -8.23 1.50
CA GLU A 13 6.55 -7.88 2.85
C GLU A 13 8.05 -8.09 3.02
N ASP A 14 8.63 -9.15 2.43
CA ASP A 14 10.09 -9.36 2.36
C ASP A 14 10.83 -8.24 1.63
N ARG A 15 10.28 -7.79 0.49
CA ARG A 15 10.87 -6.65 -0.21
C ARG A 15 10.71 -5.36 0.58
N LEU A 16 9.57 -5.14 1.22
CA LEU A 16 9.35 -3.97 2.08
C LEU A 16 10.19 -4.00 3.36
N SER A 17 10.67 -5.17 3.83
CA SER A 17 11.55 -5.28 4.99
C SER A 17 13.02 -5.01 4.65
N THR A 18 13.41 -5.25 3.41
CA THR A 18 14.76 -5.01 2.87
C THR A 18 14.90 -3.68 2.14
N ASP A 19 13.80 -2.93 1.99
CA ASP A 19 13.73 -1.63 1.31
C ASP A 19 14.20 -0.48 2.21
N THR A 20 15.50 -0.43 2.50
CA THR A 20 16.12 0.62 3.35
C THR A 20 16.01 2.03 2.78
N ASP A 21 16.06 2.17 1.44
CA ASP A 21 16.01 3.46 0.75
C ASP A 21 14.56 3.93 0.48
N GLY A 22 13.56 3.08 0.77
CA GLY A 22 12.15 3.39 0.57
C GLY A 22 11.71 3.44 -0.90
N GLN A 23 12.55 2.98 -1.84
CA GLN A 23 12.27 3.04 -3.27
C GLN A 23 11.14 2.08 -3.64
N TYR A 24 11.20 0.84 -3.15
CA TYR A 24 10.18 -0.16 -3.46
C TYR A 24 8.82 0.20 -2.84
N ARG A 25 8.83 0.74 -1.62
CA ARG A 25 7.64 1.35 -1.00
C ARG A 25 7.05 2.42 -1.90
N GLN A 26 7.88 3.36 -2.38
CA GLN A 26 7.41 4.47 -3.19
C GLN A 26 6.85 4.00 -4.54
N GLU A 27 7.51 3.05 -5.21
CA GLU A 27 7.02 2.45 -6.46
C GLU A 27 5.65 1.78 -6.31
N LEU A 28 5.42 1.05 -5.20
CA LEU A 28 4.12 0.45 -4.91
C LEU A 28 3.04 1.50 -4.66
N ILE A 29 3.36 2.54 -3.87
CA ILE A 29 2.44 3.63 -3.58
C ILE A 29 2.09 4.39 -4.86
N ASP A 30 3.07 4.69 -5.70
CA ASP A 30 2.86 5.40 -6.97
C ASP A 30 2.00 4.57 -7.92
N SER A 31 2.21 3.26 -7.98
CA SER A 31 1.40 2.34 -8.80
C SER A 31 -0.07 2.32 -8.34
N LEU A 32 -0.30 2.19 -7.02
CA LEU A 32 -1.66 2.19 -6.44
C LEU A 32 -2.35 3.54 -6.63
N ASN A 33 -1.62 4.65 -6.46
CA ASN A 33 -2.14 6.00 -6.68
C ASN A 33 -2.48 6.25 -8.15
N ALA A 34 -1.67 5.75 -9.08
CA ALA A 34 -1.94 5.85 -10.50
C ALA A 34 -3.24 5.09 -10.87
N GLU A 35 -3.43 3.89 -10.33
CA GLU A 35 -4.64 3.09 -10.54
C GLU A 35 -5.87 3.77 -9.91
N ALA A 36 -5.75 4.30 -8.69
CA ALA A 36 -6.81 5.08 -8.05
C ALA A 36 -7.16 6.35 -8.85
N ALA A 37 -6.17 7.02 -9.45
CA ALA A 37 -6.39 8.19 -10.30
C ALA A 37 -7.10 7.84 -11.62
N GLN A 38 -6.81 6.68 -12.21
CA GLN A 38 -7.54 6.17 -13.36
C GLN A 38 -9.00 5.89 -13.00
N LEU A 39 -9.27 5.20 -11.89
CA LEU A 39 -10.63 4.93 -11.42
C LEU A 39 -11.41 6.22 -11.11
N LYS A 40 -10.77 7.20 -10.46
CA LYS A 40 -11.34 8.54 -10.22
C LYS A 40 -11.67 9.29 -11.51
N SER A 41 -10.86 9.11 -12.55
CA SER A 41 -11.12 9.71 -13.88
C SER A 41 -12.28 9.02 -14.58
N SER A 42 -12.36 7.69 -14.53
CA SER A 42 -13.50 6.91 -15.08
C SER A 42 -14.83 7.29 -14.41
N LYS A 43 -14.80 7.63 -13.12
CA LYS A 43 -15.96 8.08 -12.35
C LYS A 43 -16.58 9.39 -12.87
N GLN A 44 -15.82 10.23 -13.58
CA GLN A 44 -16.32 11.49 -14.16
C GLN A 44 -17.11 11.28 -15.46
N GLY A 45 -17.08 10.07 -16.04
CA GLY A 45 -17.72 9.76 -17.32
C GLY A 45 -19.23 9.47 -17.26
N GLY A 46 -19.85 9.55 -16.09
CA GLY A 46 -21.26 9.16 -15.89
C GLY A 46 -21.39 7.64 -15.75
N LEU A 47 -21.22 7.16 -14.52
CA LEU A 47 -21.39 5.74 -14.16
C LEU A 47 -22.81 5.48 -13.69
N SER A 48 -23.30 4.26 -13.90
CA SER A 48 -24.51 3.78 -13.24
C SER A 48 -24.31 3.77 -11.71
N PRO A 49 -25.36 3.84 -10.88
CA PRO A 49 -25.23 3.85 -9.42
C PRO A 49 -24.40 2.68 -8.88
N GLU A 50 -24.62 1.48 -9.43
CA GLU A 50 -23.90 0.26 -9.04
C GLU A 50 -22.41 0.32 -9.42
N GLU A 51 -22.07 0.85 -10.60
CA GLU A 51 -20.69 1.04 -11.05
C GLU A 51 -19.98 2.12 -10.23
N PHE A 52 -20.70 3.16 -9.82
CA PHE A 52 -20.18 4.20 -8.93
C PHE A 52 -19.82 3.62 -7.57
N GLU A 53 -20.70 2.84 -6.95
CA GLU A 53 -20.45 2.19 -5.65
C GLU A 53 -19.29 1.20 -5.72
N GLN A 54 -19.21 0.39 -6.77
CA GLN A 54 -18.07 -0.52 -6.99
C GLN A 54 -16.76 0.25 -7.19
N THR A 55 -16.77 1.30 -8.00
CA THR A 55 -15.59 2.14 -8.23
C THR A 55 -15.15 2.86 -6.94
N ASP A 56 -16.09 3.33 -6.13
CA ASP A 56 -15.80 3.96 -4.84
C ASP A 56 -15.19 2.97 -3.84
N ALA A 57 -15.73 1.75 -3.76
CA ALA A 57 -15.18 0.68 -2.94
C ALA A 57 -13.76 0.29 -3.37
N LEU A 58 -13.49 0.23 -4.68
CA LEU A 58 -12.16 -0.05 -5.23
C LEU A 58 -11.17 1.06 -4.91
N ILE A 59 -11.54 2.33 -5.10
CA ILE A 59 -10.69 3.47 -4.73
C ILE A 59 -10.33 3.41 -3.24
N LYS A 60 -11.32 3.14 -2.38
CA LYS A 60 -11.09 3.00 -0.95
C LYS A 60 -10.17 1.83 -0.61
N ALA A 61 -10.32 0.69 -1.29
CA ALA A 61 -9.45 -0.47 -1.10
C ALA A 61 -8.00 -0.15 -1.49
N LEU A 62 -7.78 0.62 -2.57
CA LEU A 62 -6.45 1.09 -2.97
C LEU A 62 -5.85 2.05 -1.95
N ASP A 63 -6.63 3.01 -1.45
CA ASP A 63 -6.20 3.94 -0.40
C ASP A 63 -5.83 3.18 0.90
N ASP A 64 -6.59 2.13 1.26
CA ASP A 64 -6.29 1.29 2.42
C ASP A 64 -5.07 0.39 2.17
N ALA A 65 -4.85 -0.10 0.94
CA ALA A 65 -3.64 -0.84 0.57
C ALA A 65 -2.37 0.01 0.71
N VAL A 66 -2.42 1.29 0.31
CA VAL A 66 -1.32 2.25 0.52
C VAL A 66 -0.98 2.35 2.01
N LYS A 67 -1.98 2.51 2.89
CA LYS A 67 -1.75 2.57 4.34
C LYS A 67 -1.11 1.29 4.87
N VAL A 68 -1.54 0.12 4.40
CA VAL A 68 -0.94 -1.16 4.79
C VAL A 68 0.52 -1.21 4.40
N ILE A 69 0.88 -0.81 3.17
CA ILE A 69 2.27 -0.75 2.71
C ILE A 69 3.11 0.18 3.59
N GLU A 70 2.58 1.36 3.92
CA GLU A 70 3.28 2.30 4.82
C GLU A 70 3.47 1.72 6.22
N LEU A 71 2.43 1.13 6.81
CA LEU A 71 2.51 0.53 8.14
C LEU A 71 3.47 -0.66 8.18
N THR A 72 3.44 -1.49 7.13
CA THR A 72 4.37 -2.62 6.97
C THR A 72 5.79 -2.11 6.86
N TRP A 73 6.09 -1.18 5.97
CA TRP A 73 7.44 -0.61 5.84
C TRP A 73 7.93 0.01 7.15
N LEU A 74 7.08 0.79 7.83
CA LEU A 74 7.37 1.36 9.14
C LEU A 74 7.62 0.29 10.21
N LYS A 75 6.91 -0.84 10.21
CA LYS A 75 7.14 -1.94 11.17
C LYS A 75 8.58 -2.46 11.11
N TYR A 76 9.16 -2.56 9.92
CA TYR A 76 10.54 -3.04 9.74
C TYR A 76 11.57 -1.92 9.95
N HIS A 77 11.25 -0.68 9.58
CA HIS A 77 12.22 0.42 9.56
C HIS A 77 12.14 1.40 10.76
N LYS A 78 11.05 1.42 11.53
CA LYS A 78 10.97 2.16 12.81
C LYS A 78 11.49 1.38 14.01
N ALA A 79 11.73 0.07 13.90
CA ALA A 79 12.30 -0.73 14.99
C ALA A 79 13.75 -0.33 15.35
N SER A 80 14.40 0.53 14.55
CA SER A 80 15.72 1.12 14.83
C SER A 80 15.65 2.44 15.62
N GLY A 81 14.46 2.91 15.98
CA GLY A 81 14.24 4.07 16.85
C GLY A 81 14.14 3.67 18.32
N THR A 82 15.24 3.21 18.91
CA THR A 82 15.40 3.11 20.36
C THR A 82 15.14 4.48 21.00
N HIS A 83 14.23 4.54 21.97
CA HIS A 83 14.48 5.12 23.29
C HIS A 83 13.42 4.67 24.29
#